data_AF-A0A1Z9GWU0-F1
#
_entry.id   AF-A0A1Z9GWU0-F1
#
_cell.length_a   1.000
_cell.length_b   1.000
_cell.length_c   1.000
_cell.angle_alpha   90.00
_cell.angle_beta   90.00
_cell.angle_gamma   90.00
#
_symmetry.space_group_name_H-M   'P 1'
#
loop_
_entity.id
_entity.type
_entity.pdbx_description
1 polymer ?
#
loop_
_entity_poly.entity_id
_entity_poly.type
_entity_poly.pdbx_seq_one_letter_code
_entity_poly.pdbx_strand_id
1 'polypeptide(L)'
;MCRVRELDEVFGATDAQITEAYERCRWEDIRAHRDYLIAQSDYLALQDTPDMTNEWTEYRQALRDVTKQSDVDNITWPETPK
;
A
#
# COMPACT_ATOMS: atom_id res chain seq x y z
N MET A 1 14.18 5.19 -24.90
CA MET A 1 14.17 4.97 -23.44
C MET A 1 15.11 6.02 -22.86
N CYS A 2 14.57 7.07 -22.25
CA CYS A 2 15.35 8.19 -21.71
C CYS A 2 16.28 7.63 -20.63
N ARG A 3 17.59 7.81 -20.75
CA ARG A 3 18.53 7.30 -19.72
C ARG A 3 18.41 8.21 -18.49
N VAL A 4 18.56 7.64 -17.29
CA VAL A 4 18.50 8.40 -16.02
C VAL A 4 19.42 9.63 -16.04
N ARG A 5 20.56 9.54 -16.72
CA ARG A 5 21.50 10.64 -16.96
C ARG A 5 20.93 11.84 -17.76
N GLU A 6 20.01 11.61 -18.70
CA GLU A 6 19.34 12.69 -19.44
C GLU A 6 18.31 13.43 -18.57
N LEU A 7 17.72 12.78 -17.56
CA LEU A 7 16.77 13.43 -16.65
C LEU A 7 17.47 14.45 -15.72
N ASP A 8 18.67 14.11 -15.23
CA ASP A 8 19.50 15.02 -14.44
C ASP A 8 20.00 16.20 -15.29
N GLU A 9 20.51 15.93 -16.49
CA GLU A 9 21.07 16.97 -17.38
C GLU A 9 20.01 17.93 -17.96
N VAL A 10 18.78 17.48 -18.21
CA VAL A 10 17.71 18.29 -18.83
C VAL A 10 16.76 18.93 -17.81
N PHE A 11 16.45 18.23 -16.73
CA PHE A 11 15.47 18.67 -15.73
C PHE A 11 16.09 19.03 -14.38
N GLY A 12 17.40 18.83 -14.19
CA GLY A 12 18.10 19.15 -12.95
C GLY A 12 17.65 18.32 -11.75
N ALA A 13 16.97 17.19 -12.01
CA ALA A 13 16.48 16.30 -10.99
C ALA A 13 17.57 15.30 -10.62
N THR A 14 18.07 15.41 -9.40
CA THR A 14 19.06 14.46 -8.87
C THR A 14 18.44 13.07 -8.71
N ASP A 15 19.25 12.02 -8.85
CA ASP A 15 18.81 10.62 -8.64
C ASP A 15 18.11 10.41 -7.29
N ALA A 16 18.55 11.12 -6.26
CA ALA A 16 17.93 11.08 -4.93
C ALA A 16 16.49 11.62 -4.94
N GLN A 17 16.25 12.75 -5.62
CA GLN A 17 14.91 13.34 -5.73
C GLN A 17 13.97 12.44 -6.55
N ILE A 18 14.49 11.80 -7.60
CA ILE A 18 13.73 10.85 -8.42
C ILE A 18 13.32 9.64 -7.57
N THR A 19 14.25 9.11 -6.78
CA THR A 19 14.01 7.97 -5.89
C THR A 19 12.98 8.31 -4.81
N GLU A 20 13.11 9.46 -4.14
CA GLU A 20 12.15 9.92 -3.13
C GLU A 20 10.75 10.12 -3.73
N ALA A 21 10.67 10.71 -4.94
CA ALA A 21 9.40 10.88 -5.63
C ALA A 21 8.77 9.53 -5.99
N TYR A 22 9.57 8.56 -6.44
CA TYR A 22 9.11 7.21 -6.71
C TYR A 22 8.56 6.51 -5.46
N GLU A 23 9.31 6.52 -4.36
CA GLU A 23 8.89 5.91 -3.09
C GLU A 23 7.59 6.52 -2.59
N ARG A 24 7.45 7.85 -2.66
CA ARG A 24 6.23 8.56 -2.28
C ARG A 24 5.02 8.11 -3.11
N CYS A 25 5.13 8.10 -4.44
CA CYS A 25 4.05 7.66 -5.31
C CYS A 25 3.67 6.21 -5.04
N ARG A 26 4.66 5.32 -4.87
CA ARG A 26 4.42 3.91 -4.54
C ARG A 26 3.68 3.75 -3.21
N TRP A 27 4.05 4.52 -2.19
CA TRP A 27 3.35 4.48 -0.90
C TRP A 27 1.90 4.98 -0.98
N GLU A 28 1.60 5.94 -1.85
CA GLU A 28 0.23 6.39 -2.12
C GLU A 28 -0.60 5.26 -2.73
N ASP A 29 -0.06 4.57 -3.74
CA ASP A 29 -0.73 3.42 -4.39
C ASP A 29 -0.99 2.28 -3.39
N ILE A 30 0.02 1.96 -2.55
CA ILE A 30 -0.11 0.93 -1.51
C ILE A 30 -1.22 1.30 -0.51
N ARG A 31 -1.28 2.56 -0.07
CA ARG A 31 -2.33 3.02 0.85
C ARG A 31 -3.71 2.96 0.20
N ALA A 32 -3.83 3.34 -1.07
CA ALA A 32 -5.08 3.25 -1.81
C ALA A 32 -5.54 1.78 -1.93
N HIS A 33 -4.61 0.86 -2.23
CA HIS A 33 -4.93 -0.57 -2.29
C HIS A 33 -5.37 -1.14 -0.93
N ARG A 34 -4.67 -0.76 0.15
CA ARG A 34 -5.08 -1.10 1.52
C ARG A 34 -6.49 -0.61 1.81
N ASP A 35 -6.80 0.64 1.50
CA ASP A 35 -8.10 1.24 1.80
C ASP A 35 -9.22 0.54 1.00
N TYR A 36 -8.94 0.16 -0.25
CA TYR A 36 -9.83 -0.69 -1.05
C TYR A 36 -10.10 -2.04 -0.37
N LEU A 37 -9.07 -2.76 0.07
CA LEU A 37 -9.22 -4.06 0.73
C LEU A 37 -9.98 -3.96 2.07
N ILE A 38 -9.71 -2.91 2.85
CA ILE A 38 -10.45 -2.64 4.09
C ILE A 38 -11.93 -2.37 3.78
N ALA A 39 -12.22 -1.57 2.76
CA ALA A 39 -13.60 -1.26 2.34
C ALA A 39 -14.38 -2.50 1.92
N GLN A 40 -13.75 -3.47 1.25
CA GLN A 40 -14.38 -4.75 0.89
C GLN A 40 -14.85 -5.54 2.12
N SER A 41 -14.17 -5.39 3.25
CA SER A 41 -14.51 -6.06 4.53
C SER A 41 -15.34 -5.19 5.49
N ASP A 42 -15.74 -3.98 5.08
CA ASP A 42 -16.33 -3.00 5.99
C ASP A 42 -17.74 -3.37 6.42
N TYR A 43 -18.48 -4.07 5.55
CA TYR A 43 -19.83 -4.56 5.83
C TYR A 43 -19.89 -5.53 7.02
N LEU A 44 -18.78 -6.19 7.37
CA LEU A 44 -18.68 -7.11 8.51
C LEU A 44 -18.66 -6.38 9.86
N ALA A 45 -18.43 -5.06 9.86
CA ALA A 45 -18.44 -4.24 11.07
C ALA A 45 -19.82 -3.59 11.33
N LEU A 46 -20.84 -3.92 10.53
CA LEU A 46 -22.19 -3.40 10.71
C LEU A 46 -22.89 -4.08 11.89
N GLN A 47 -23.77 -3.34 12.56
CA GLN A 47 -24.52 -3.86 13.72
C GLN A 47 -25.49 -5.00 13.35
N ASP A 48 -25.91 -5.07 12.08
CA ASP A 48 -26.80 -6.11 11.56
C ASP A 48 -26.07 -7.40 11.14
N THR A 49 -24.74 -7.40 11.11
CA THR A 49 -23.94 -8.60 10.86
C THR A 49 -23.52 -9.27 12.18
N PRO A 50 -23.45 -10.61 12.24
CA PRO A 50 -22.85 -11.28 13.39
C PRO A 50 -21.43 -10.75 13.61
N ASP A 51 -21.00 -10.70 14.88
CA ASP A 51 -19.69 -10.16 15.28
C ASP A 51 -18.59 -10.64 14.33
N MET A 52 -17.76 -9.69 13.88
CA MET A 52 -16.65 -9.97 12.98
C MET A 52 -15.75 -11.06 13.57
N THR A 53 -15.45 -12.10 12.78
CA THR A 53 -14.61 -13.20 13.27
C THR A 53 -13.20 -12.70 13.60
N ASN A 54 -12.49 -13.46 14.45
CA ASN A 54 -11.09 -13.16 14.77
C ASN A 54 -10.22 -13.11 13.52
N GLU A 55 -10.47 -14.00 12.55
CA GLU A 55 -9.74 -14.05 11.27
C GLU A 55 -9.89 -12.75 10.48
N TRP A 56 -11.09 -12.19 10.41
CA TRP A 56 -11.33 -10.89 9.76
C TRP A 56 -10.70 -9.73 10.51
N THR A 57 -10.68 -9.78 11.85
CA THR A 57 -10.00 -8.78 12.68
C THR A 57 -8.49 -8.81 12.46
N GLU A 58 -7.88 -9.99 12.45
CA GLU A 58 -6.46 -10.20 12.17
C GLU A 58 -6.10 -9.78 10.73
N TYR A 59 -6.93 -10.13 9.75
CA TYR A 59 -6.77 -9.71 8.36
C TYR A 59 -6.74 -8.18 8.22
N ARG A 60 -7.73 -7.48 8.80
CA ARG A 60 -7.78 -6.01 8.75
C ARG A 60 -6.61 -5.36 9.49
N GLN A 61 -6.12 -5.99 10.55
CA GLN A 61 -4.91 -5.51 11.23
C GLN A 61 -3.66 -5.71 10.37
N ALA A 62 -3.51 -6.88 9.74
CA ALA A 62 -2.41 -7.17 8.82
C ALA A 62 -2.39 -6.20 7.62
N LEU A 63 -3.56 -5.83 7.07
CA LEU A 63 -3.66 -4.80 6.03
C LEU A 63 -3.13 -3.44 6.49
N ARG A 64 -3.40 -3.02 7.72
CA ARG A 64 -2.87 -1.76 8.27
C ARG A 64 -1.37 -1.83 8.50
N ASP A 65 -0.87 -3.00 8.87
CA ASP A 65 0.55 -3.24 9.13
C ASP A 65 1.40 -3.30 7.86
N VAL A 66 0.80 -3.33 6.67
CA VAL A 66 1.51 -3.22 5.37
C VAL A 66 2.42 -1.99 5.31
N THR A 67 2.02 -0.86 5.91
CA THR A 67 2.84 0.36 5.92
C THR A 67 4.04 0.30 6.86
N LYS A 68 4.22 -0.79 7.61
CA LYS A 68 5.41 -1.04 8.44
C LYS A 68 6.51 -1.78 7.66
N GLN A 69 6.21 -2.29 6.46
CA GLN A 69 7.20 -2.91 5.60
C GLN A 69 8.14 -1.84 5.03
N SER A 70 9.39 -2.20 4.76
CA SER A 70 10.41 -1.27 4.28
C SER A 70 10.51 -1.20 2.76
N ASP A 71 10.01 -2.21 2.05
CA ASP A 71 10.19 -2.36 0.61
C ASP A 71 8.90 -2.01 -0.14
N VAL A 72 8.93 -0.90 -0.88
CA VAL A 72 7.81 -0.45 -1.72
C VAL A 72 7.60 -1.32 -2.96
N ASP A 73 8.62 -2.06 -3.38
CA ASP A 73 8.62 -2.95 -4.53
C ASP A 73 8.15 -4.37 -4.23
N ASN A 74 8.28 -4.79 -2.96
CA ASN A 74 7.95 -6.14 -2.52
C ASN A 74 7.07 -6.15 -1.27
N ILE A 75 5.84 -5.64 -1.41
CA ILE A 75 4.84 -5.68 -0.34
C ILE A 75 4.18 -7.05 -0.27
N THR A 76 4.23 -7.67 0.90
CA THR A 76 3.46 -8.88 1.21
C THR A 76 2.06 -8.49 1.68
N TRP A 77 1.03 -8.95 0.96
CA TRP A 77 -0.38 -8.74 1.32
C TRP A 77 -0.96 -9.98 2.01
N PRO A 78 -1.79 -9.80 3.05
CA PRO A 78 -2.49 -10.91 3.68
C PRO A 78 -3.54 -11.50 2.73
N GLU A 79 -3.77 -12.81 2.84
CA GLU A 79 -4.84 -13.49 2.09
C GLU A 79 -6.20 -13.23 2.73
N THR A 80 -7.22 -13.05 1.90
CA THR A 80 -8.59 -12.83 2.37
C THR A 80 -9.13 -14.10 3.05
N PRO A 81 -9.69 -14.00 4.27
CA PRO A 81 -10.36 -15.11 4.94
C PRO A 81 -11.54 -15.66 4.11
N LYS A 82 -11.89 -16.93 4.32
CA LYS A 82 -13.00 -17.60 3.63
C LYS A 82 -14.31 -17.51 4.39
#